data_AF-A0A523Z9V5-F1
#
_entry.id   AF-A0A523Z9V5-F1
#
_cell.length_a   1.000
_cell.length_b   1.000
_cell.length_c   1.000
_cell.angle_alpha   90.00
_cell.angle_beta   90.00
_cell.angle_gamma   90.00
#
_symmetry.space_group_name_H-M   'P 1'
#
loop_
_entity.id
_entity.type
_entity.pdbx_description
1 polymer ?
#
loop_
_entity_poly.entity_id
_entity_poly.type
_entity_poly.pdbx_seq_one_letter_code
_entity_poly.pdbx_strand_id
1 'polypeptide(L)'
;AGGTTAGKIIEEVRRQFREDPGIMAGTSRPDYGRAVDITARAALRQMVAPGLLAVGLPVTVGLIFRFARDGDVTVAGVTYPDSSGWLAVAGVLMIGTIGGIILATFFNNVGGAWDNAKKYIEAGMLQVPSENPGAMTTLGKGTDAHKAAVVGDTVGDPYKDTAGPSLHVLVKLLSTVTLVLAPLFIA
;
A
#
# COMPACT_ATOMS: atom_id res chain seq x y z
N ALA A 1 -4.30 -3.01 -7.62
CA ALA A 1 -4.67 -4.25 -6.91
C ALA A 1 -5.88 -4.02 -6.00
N GLY A 2 -5.75 -3.18 -4.97
CA GLY A 2 -6.87 -2.87 -4.05
C GLY A 2 -8.13 -2.31 -4.73
N GLY A 3 -7.98 -1.32 -5.61
CA GLY A 3 -9.13 -0.69 -6.28
C GLY A 3 -9.98 -1.63 -7.15
N THR A 4 -9.36 -2.61 -7.83
CA THR A 4 -10.10 -3.59 -8.65
C THR A 4 -10.82 -4.62 -7.79
N THR A 5 -10.27 -5.00 -6.64
CA THR A 5 -10.93 -5.88 -5.67
C THR A 5 -12.10 -5.15 -4.99
N ALA A 6 -11.89 -3.89 -4.57
CA ALA A 6 -12.96 -3.07 -3.98
C ALA A 6 -14.14 -2.89 -4.94
N GLY A 7 -13.88 -2.67 -6.23
CA GLY A 7 -14.93 -2.61 -7.26
C GLY A 7 -15.77 -3.90 -7.34
N LYS A 8 -15.13 -5.08 -7.27
CA LYS A 8 -15.83 -6.37 -7.26
C LYS A 8 -16.69 -6.58 -6.03
N ILE A 9 -16.23 -6.12 -4.85
CA ILE A 9 -17.04 -6.15 -3.63
C ILE A 9 -18.27 -5.25 -3.80
N ILE A 10 -18.09 -4.03 -4.32
CA ILE A 10 -19.21 -3.10 -4.55
C ILE A 10 -20.24 -3.70 -5.50
N GLU A 11 -19.80 -4.33 -6.58
CA GLU A 11 -20.69 -5.01 -7.53
C GLU A 11 -21.44 -6.18 -6.88
N GLU A 12 -20.77 -7.01 -6.08
CA GLU A 12 -21.39 -8.12 -5.35
C GLU A 12 -22.40 -7.63 -4.30
N VAL A 13 -22.07 -6.59 -3.54
CA VAL A 13 -22.99 -5.99 -2.56
C VAL A 13 -24.22 -5.41 -3.26
N ARG A 14 -24.02 -4.70 -4.39
CA ARG A 14 -25.13 -4.17 -5.20
C ARG A 14 -26.00 -5.28 -5.82
N ARG A 15 -25.41 -6.42 -6.17
CA ARG A 15 -26.13 -7.60 -6.66
C ARG A 15 -27.02 -8.18 -5.57
N GLN A 16 -26.47 -8.41 -4.37
CA GLN A 16 -27.24 -8.95 -3.23
C GLN A 16 -28.41 -8.04 -2.85
N PHE A 17 -28.20 -6.72 -2.77
CA PHE A 17 -29.30 -5.79 -2.48
C PHE A 17 -30.39 -5.71 -3.55
N ARG A 18 -30.04 -6.01 -4.82
CA ARG A 18 -31.02 -6.01 -5.92
C ARG A 18 -31.83 -7.30 -5.96
N GLU A 19 -31.20 -8.43 -5.64
CA GLU A 19 -31.84 -9.75 -5.66
C GLU A 19 -32.67 -10.00 -4.40
N ASP A 20 -32.26 -9.49 -3.24
CA ASP A 20 -32.98 -9.64 -1.98
C ASP A 20 -33.18 -8.28 -1.28
N PRO A 21 -34.33 -7.61 -1.53
CA PRO A 21 -34.72 -6.39 -0.82
C PRO A 21 -34.90 -6.59 0.69
N GLY A 22 -35.10 -7.83 1.15
CA GLY A 22 -35.21 -8.19 2.55
C GLY A 22 -33.94 -7.91 3.35
N ILE A 23 -32.79 -7.78 2.68
CA ILE A 23 -31.54 -7.37 3.32
C ILE A 23 -31.60 -5.90 3.77
N MET A 24 -32.14 -5.00 2.93
CA MET A 24 -32.33 -3.59 3.31
C MET A 24 -33.40 -3.42 4.38
N ALA A 25 -34.41 -4.29 4.38
CA ALA A 25 -35.46 -4.33 5.40
C ALA A 25 -34.99 -5.02 6.71
N GLY A 26 -33.80 -5.62 6.73
CA GLY A 26 -33.24 -6.34 7.88
C GLY A 26 -33.91 -7.68 8.19
N THR A 27 -34.75 -8.20 7.28
CA THR A 27 -35.46 -9.48 7.44
C THR A 27 -34.69 -10.67 6.89
N SER A 28 -33.75 -10.44 5.98
CA SER A 28 -32.87 -11.45 5.37
C SER A 28 -31.40 -11.15 5.66
N ARG A 29 -30.56 -12.19 5.71
CA ARG A 29 -29.12 -12.06 5.99
C ARG A 29 -28.32 -12.04 4.69
N PRO A 30 -27.34 -11.10 4.54
CA PRO A 30 -26.43 -11.10 3.40
C PRO A 30 -25.58 -12.38 3.30
N ASP A 31 -25.15 -12.71 2.09
CA ASP A 31 -24.12 -13.73 1.87
C ASP A 31 -22.74 -13.12 2.08
N TYR A 32 -22.29 -13.21 3.34
CA TYR A 32 -20.94 -12.80 3.73
C TYR A 32 -19.85 -13.74 3.19
N GLY A 33 -20.16 -15.02 2.99
CA GLY A 33 -19.18 -16.03 2.57
C GLY A 33 -18.62 -15.71 1.18
N ARG A 34 -19.50 -15.29 0.27
CA ARG A 34 -19.11 -14.87 -1.08
C ARG A 34 -18.25 -13.61 -1.09
N ALA A 35 -18.56 -12.63 -0.25
CA ALA A 35 -17.74 -11.42 -0.10
C ALA A 35 -16.32 -11.75 0.44
N VAL A 36 -16.24 -12.66 1.40
CA VAL A 36 -14.96 -13.16 1.95
C VAL A 36 -14.17 -13.93 0.90
N ASP A 37 -14.81 -14.80 0.13
CA ASP A 37 -14.13 -15.61 -0.89
C ASP A 37 -13.53 -14.75 -2.02
N ILE A 38 -14.26 -13.72 -2.47
CA ILE A 38 -13.77 -12.75 -3.47
C ILE A 38 -12.51 -12.05 -2.98
N THR A 39 -12.51 -11.56 -1.73
CA THR A 39 -11.37 -10.85 -1.16
C THR A 39 -10.19 -11.78 -0.92
N ALA A 40 -10.42 -12.98 -0.39
CA ALA A 40 -9.38 -13.98 -0.14
C ALA A 40 -8.66 -14.41 -1.42
N ARG A 41 -9.39 -14.78 -2.48
CA ARG A 41 -8.77 -15.18 -3.76
C ARG A 41 -8.01 -14.04 -4.42
N ALA A 42 -8.55 -12.82 -4.34
CA ALA A 42 -7.89 -11.64 -4.90
C ALA A 42 -6.59 -11.34 -4.16
N ALA A 43 -6.61 -11.37 -2.82
CA ALA A 43 -5.42 -11.15 -1.99
C ALA A 43 -4.32 -12.16 -2.31
N LEU A 44 -4.65 -13.47 -2.32
CA LEU A 44 -3.68 -14.53 -2.62
C LEU A 44 -3.00 -14.36 -3.98
N ARG A 45 -3.78 -14.04 -5.03
CA ARG A 45 -3.20 -13.81 -6.36
C ARG A 45 -2.36 -12.54 -6.44
N GLN A 46 -2.82 -11.46 -5.80
CA GLN A 46 -2.15 -10.16 -5.88
C GLN A 46 -0.87 -10.09 -5.04
N MET A 47 -0.72 -10.96 -4.03
CA MET A 47 0.50 -11.05 -3.20
C MET A 47 1.69 -11.72 -3.90
N VAL A 48 1.45 -12.54 -4.93
CA VAL A 48 2.52 -13.26 -5.65
C VAL A 48 3.49 -12.29 -6.33
N ALA A 49 2.97 -11.31 -7.05
CA ALA A 49 3.80 -10.35 -7.80
C ALA A 49 4.78 -9.54 -6.92
N PRO A 50 4.34 -8.86 -5.83
CA PRO A 50 5.27 -8.14 -4.96
C PRO A 50 6.26 -9.07 -4.24
N GLY A 51 5.86 -10.29 -3.88
CA GLY A 51 6.76 -11.28 -3.29
C GLY A 51 7.85 -11.73 -4.27
N LEU A 52 7.47 -12.03 -5.51
CA LEU A 52 8.43 -12.37 -6.57
C LEU A 52 9.37 -11.21 -6.89
N LEU A 53 8.87 -9.97 -6.88
CA LEU A 53 9.71 -8.79 -7.11
C LEU A 53 10.75 -8.61 -5.98
N ALA A 54 10.35 -8.82 -4.72
CA ALA A 54 11.24 -8.68 -3.58
C ALA A 54 12.45 -9.65 -3.62
N VAL A 55 12.23 -10.87 -4.09
CA VAL A 55 13.28 -11.91 -4.16
C VAL A 55 13.97 -11.91 -5.52
N GLY A 56 13.21 -11.82 -6.59
CA GLY A 56 13.70 -11.91 -7.96
C GLY A 56 14.57 -10.73 -8.36
N LEU A 57 14.26 -9.52 -7.90
CA LEU A 57 15.04 -8.32 -8.23
C LEU A 57 16.51 -8.42 -7.80
N PRO A 58 16.86 -8.67 -6.51
CA PRO A 58 18.26 -8.77 -6.10
C PRO A 58 18.99 -9.95 -6.77
N VAL A 59 18.32 -11.10 -6.96
CA VAL A 59 18.89 -12.25 -7.67
C VAL A 59 19.25 -11.88 -9.12
N THR A 60 18.29 -11.30 -9.83
CA THR A 60 18.45 -10.97 -11.25
C THR A 60 19.50 -9.89 -11.45
N VAL A 61 19.47 -8.82 -10.64
CA VAL A 61 20.48 -7.75 -10.71
C VAL A 61 21.87 -8.29 -10.35
N GLY A 62 22.00 -9.05 -9.26
CA GLY A 62 23.29 -9.59 -8.83
C GLY A 62 23.92 -10.52 -9.86
N LEU A 63 23.14 -11.44 -10.44
CA LEU A 63 23.65 -12.38 -11.44
C LEU A 63 23.93 -11.72 -12.80
N ILE A 64 23.08 -10.79 -13.25
CA ILE A 64 23.31 -10.09 -14.52
C ILE A 64 24.59 -9.27 -14.44
N PHE A 65 24.76 -8.48 -13.38
CA PHE A 65 25.95 -7.62 -13.28
C PHE A 65 27.21 -8.45 -13.09
N ARG A 66 27.15 -9.56 -12.34
CA ARG A 66 28.24 -10.52 -12.22
C ARG A 66 28.63 -11.13 -13.57
N PHE A 67 27.71 -11.78 -14.28
CA PHE A 67 28.06 -12.57 -15.46
C PHE A 67 28.13 -11.76 -16.77
N ALA A 68 27.38 -10.66 -16.89
CA ALA A 68 27.32 -9.87 -18.13
C ALA A 68 28.21 -8.62 -18.10
N ARG A 69 28.66 -8.19 -16.93
CA ARG A 69 29.55 -7.03 -16.74
C ARG A 69 30.55 -7.29 -15.62
N ASP A 70 31.24 -8.43 -15.65
CA ASP A 70 32.37 -8.66 -14.75
C ASP A 70 33.49 -7.68 -15.11
N GLY A 71 33.70 -6.69 -14.25
CA GLY A 71 34.63 -5.61 -14.53
C GLY A 71 34.84 -4.73 -13.32
N ASP A 72 36.02 -4.12 -13.28
CA ASP A 72 36.44 -3.26 -12.18
C ASP A 72 35.53 -2.04 -12.10
N VAL A 73 34.97 -1.79 -10.91
CA VAL A 73 34.13 -0.63 -10.65
C VAL A 73 34.88 0.32 -9.73
N THR A 74 35.07 1.57 -10.17
CA THR A 74 35.64 2.63 -9.32
C THR A 74 34.53 3.46 -8.70
N VAL A 75 34.43 3.44 -7.37
CA VAL A 75 33.49 4.26 -6.60
C VAL A 75 34.27 5.16 -5.64
N ALA A 76 34.00 6.46 -5.69
CA ALA A 76 34.66 7.46 -4.83
C ALA A 76 36.21 7.39 -4.85
N GLY A 77 36.80 7.05 -6.00
CA GLY A 77 38.25 6.93 -6.19
C GLY A 77 38.86 5.58 -5.76
N VAL A 78 38.06 4.63 -5.27
CA VAL A 78 38.50 3.27 -4.94
C VAL A 78 38.06 2.31 -6.04
N THR A 79 39.00 1.62 -6.67
CA THR A 79 38.72 0.60 -7.70
C THR A 79 38.58 -0.77 -7.04
N TYR A 80 37.44 -1.40 -7.28
CA TYR A 80 37.13 -2.73 -6.80
C TYR A 80 37.17 -3.70 -7.99
N PRO A 81 38.15 -4.62 -8.06
CA PRO A 81 38.18 -5.63 -9.10
C PRO A 81 37.05 -6.65 -8.92
N ASP A 82 36.50 -7.15 -10.05
CA ASP A 82 35.45 -8.20 -10.10
C ASP A 82 34.23 -7.92 -9.18
N SER A 83 33.83 -6.66 -9.06
CA SER A 83 32.92 -6.20 -8.00
C SER A 83 31.54 -5.75 -8.46
N SER A 84 31.27 -5.84 -9.75
CA SER A 84 30.07 -5.29 -10.39
C SER A 84 28.77 -5.87 -9.85
N GLY A 85 28.74 -7.17 -9.52
CA GLY A 85 27.56 -7.87 -9.01
C GLY A 85 27.10 -7.39 -7.63
N TRP A 86 27.94 -7.50 -6.61
CA TRP A 86 27.57 -7.12 -5.24
C TRP A 86 27.42 -5.60 -5.08
N LEU A 87 28.19 -4.77 -5.82
CA LEU A 87 28.00 -3.32 -5.82
C LEU A 87 26.64 -2.91 -6.42
N ALA A 88 26.20 -3.57 -7.49
CA ALA A 88 24.88 -3.31 -8.08
C ALA A 88 23.75 -3.68 -7.10
N VAL A 89 23.85 -4.83 -6.43
CA VAL A 89 22.88 -5.24 -5.40
C VAL A 89 22.89 -4.29 -4.21
N ALA A 90 24.06 -3.83 -3.76
CA ALA A 90 24.18 -2.83 -2.71
C ALA A 90 23.53 -1.49 -3.11
N GLY A 91 23.70 -1.06 -4.37
CA GLY A 91 23.01 0.11 -4.93
C GLY A 91 21.48 -0.03 -4.91
N VAL A 92 20.96 -1.18 -5.35
CA VAL A 92 19.52 -1.50 -5.29
C VAL A 92 19.02 -1.47 -3.85
N LEU A 93 19.77 -2.04 -2.91
CA LEU A 93 19.41 -2.03 -1.50
C LEU A 93 19.36 -0.61 -0.93
N MET A 94 20.36 0.23 -1.21
CA MET A 94 20.41 1.61 -0.73
C MET A 94 19.26 2.45 -1.28
N ILE A 95 19.09 2.48 -2.61
CA ILE A 95 18.05 3.28 -3.26
C ILE A 95 16.66 2.76 -2.90
N GLY A 96 16.48 1.44 -2.91
CA GLY A 96 15.21 0.80 -2.54
C GLY A 96 14.81 1.07 -1.09
N THR A 97 15.78 1.12 -0.17
CA THR A 97 15.52 1.45 1.24
C THR A 97 15.13 2.91 1.41
N ILE A 98 15.89 3.85 0.81
CA ILE A 98 15.59 5.29 0.91
C ILE A 98 14.21 5.59 0.32
N GLY A 99 13.95 5.14 -0.90
CA GLY A 99 12.67 5.34 -1.57
C GLY A 99 11.52 4.64 -0.83
N GLY A 100 11.75 3.41 -0.36
CA GLY A 100 10.76 2.62 0.36
C GLY A 100 10.33 3.27 1.68
N ILE A 101 11.27 3.78 2.48
CA ILE A 101 10.96 4.42 3.77
C ILE A 101 10.18 5.73 3.56
N ILE A 102 10.62 6.57 2.63
CA ILE A 102 9.95 7.85 2.34
C ILE A 102 8.50 7.60 1.90
N LEU A 103 8.32 6.68 0.95
CA LEU A 103 7.00 6.39 0.39
C LEU A 103 6.08 5.67 1.40
N ALA A 104 6.63 4.74 2.19
CA ALA A 104 5.87 4.07 3.25
C ALA A 104 5.36 5.08 4.29
N THR A 105 6.22 6.01 4.71
CA THR A 105 5.86 7.06 5.68
C THR A 105 4.79 7.98 5.11
N PHE A 106 4.92 8.38 3.84
CA PHE A 106 3.92 9.19 3.16
C PHE A 106 2.55 8.51 3.14
N PHE A 107 2.46 7.25 2.68
CA PHE A 107 1.19 6.53 2.60
C PHE A 107 0.53 6.30 3.96
N ASN A 108 1.32 5.95 4.99
CA ASN A 108 0.81 5.77 6.35
C ASN A 108 0.23 7.08 6.90
N ASN A 109 0.95 8.18 6.74
CA ASN A 109 0.55 9.47 7.29
C ASN A 109 -0.66 10.06 6.56
N VAL A 110 -0.67 10.01 5.23
CA VAL A 110 -1.77 10.56 4.42
C VAL A 110 -3.06 9.78 4.63
N GLY A 111 -3.01 8.44 4.59
CA GLY A 111 -4.21 7.64 4.85
C GLY A 111 -4.72 7.79 6.28
N GLY A 112 -3.82 7.87 7.27
CA GLY A 112 -4.19 8.15 8.66
C GLY A 112 -4.80 9.54 8.85
N ALA A 113 -4.27 10.55 8.16
CA ALA A 113 -4.81 11.91 8.21
C ALA A 113 -6.24 11.99 7.64
N TRP A 114 -6.52 11.31 6.52
CA TRP A 114 -7.86 11.27 5.94
C TRP A 114 -8.88 10.52 6.82
N ASP A 115 -8.50 9.39 7.43
CA ASP A 115 -9.38 8.69 8.40
C ASP A 115 -9.66 9.55 9.62
N ASN A 116 -8.63 10.21 10.17
CA ASN A 116 -8.78 11.09 11.31
C ASN A 116 -9.63 12.32 10.98
N ALA A 117 -9.50 12.89 9.77
CA ALA A 117 -10.35 13.99 9.33
C ALA A 117 -11.82 13.57 9.23
N LYS A 118 -12.11 12.39 8.68
CA LYS A 118 -13.47 11.82 8.67
C LYS A 118 -14.01 11.64 10.10
N LYS A 119 -13.25 10.99 10.98
CA LYS A 119 -13.62 10.79 12.39
C LYS A 119 -13.84 12.11 13.13
N TYR A 120 -13.06 13.14 12.82
CA TYR A 120 -13.20 14.47 13.42
C TYR A 120 -14.55 15.12 13.08
N ILE A 121 -15.01 14.97 11.83
CA ILE A 121 -16.34 15.42 11.38
C ILE A 121 -17.44 14.54 12.00
N GLU A 122 -17.25 13.22 12.05
CA GLU A 122 -18.21 12.29 12.66
C GLU A 122 -18.41 12.54 14.16
N ALA A 123 -17.38 13.05 14.84
CA ALA A 123 -17.42 13.45 16.24
C ALA A 123 -18.04 14.85 16.47
N GLY A 124 -18.44 15.55 15.41
CA GLY A 124 -19.02 16.90 15.52
C GLY A 124 -18.04 17.97 15.97
N MET A 125 -16.74 17.76 15.77
CA MET A 125 -15.71 18.73 16.17
C MET A 125 -15.45 19.79 15.10
N LEU A 126 -15.89 19.56 13.86
CA LEU A 126 -15.75 20.55 12.78
C LEU A 126 -16.81 21.64 12.91
N GLN A 127 -16.38 22.83 13.30
CA GLN A 127 -17.21 24.03 13.37
C GLN A 127 -16.81 24.99 12.25
N VAL A 128 -17.79 25.46 11.48
CA VAL A 128 -17.60 26.48 10.45
C VAL A 128 -18.40 27.73 10.79
N PRO A 129 -17.94 28.93 10.37
CA PRO A 129 -18.72 30.15 10.51
C PRO A 129 -20.08 29.98 9.84
N SER A 130 -21.14 30.21 10.59
CA SER A 130 -22.51 30.22 10.09
C SER A 130 -22.75 31.48 9.25
N GLU A 131 -23.78 31.46 8.41
CA GLU A 131 -24.24 32.67 7.69
C GLU A 131 -24.65 33.80 8.65
N ASN A 132 -24.93 33.48 9.92
CA ASN A 132 -25.13 34.46 10.98
C ASN A 132 -23.79 34.92 11.59
N PRO A 133 -23.51 36.24 11.64
CA PRO A 133 -22.30 36.78 12.25
C PRO A 133 -22.17 36.33 13.71
N GLY A 134 -21.09 35.63 14.04
CA GLY A 134 -20.78 35.19 15.41
C GLY A 134 -21.32 33.81 15.81
N ALA A 135 -22.06 33.11 14.94
CA ALA A 135 -22.48 31.73 15.19
C ALA A 135 -21.56 30.73 14.49
N MET A 136 -21.19 29.65 15.18
CA MET A 136 -20.49 28.49 14.62
C MET A 136 -21.50 27.38 14.35
N THR A 137 -21.53 26.83 13.15
CA THR A 137 -22.34 25.65 12.81
C THR A 137 -21.46 24.41 12.77
N THR A 138 -21.84 23.38 13.53
CA THR A 138 -21.17 22.09 13.51
C THR A 138 -21.55 21.32 12.24
N LEU A 139 -20.57 20.99 11.41
CA LEU A 139 -20.74 20.10 10.27
C LEU A 139 -20.67 18.65 10.77
N GLY A 140 -21.82 17.99 10.84
CA GLY A 140 -21.95 16.60 11.28
C GLY A 140 -22.06 15.59 10.13
N LYS A 141 -22.46 14.37 10.48
CA LYS A 141 -22.69 13.27 9.53
C LYS A 141 -23.75 13.65 8.48
N GLY A 142 -23.52 13.23 7.25
CA GLY A 142 -24.44 13.47 6.12
C GLY A 142 -24.25 14.80 5.39
N THR A 143 -23.46 15.73 5.95
CA THR A 143 -23.06 16.97 5.27
C THR A 143 -22.16 16.68 4.06
N ASP A 144 -22.06 17.62 3.13
CA ASP A 144 -21.19 17.43 1.95
C ASP A 144 -19.71 17.40 2.35
N ALA A 145 -19.31 18.11 3.40
CA ALA A 145 -17.98 18.00 4.00
C ALA A 145 -17.71 16.58 4.53
N HIS A 146 -18.68 15.96 5.19
CA HIS A 146 -18.58 14.57 5.63
C HIS A 146 -18.45 13.60 4.45
N LYS A 147 -19.25 13.76 3.40
CA LYS A 147 -19.15 12.91 2.19
C LYS A 147 -17.77 13.04 1.53
N ALA A 148 -17.22 14.27 1.44
CA ALA A 148 -15.88 14.50 0.90
C ALA A 148 -14.79 13.82 1.74
N ALA A 149 -14.90 13.89 3.07
CA ALA A 149 -13.97 13.20 3.97
C ALA A 149 -14.07 11.67 3.87
N VAL A 150 -15.28 11.12 3.69
CA VAL A 150 -15.47 9.69 3.41
C VAL A 150 -14.78 9.29 2.10
N VAL A 151 -14.86 10.10 1.05
CA VAL A 151 -14.13 9.83 -0.20
C VAL A 151 -12.62 9.84 0.05
N GLY A 152 -12.10 10.82 0.79
CA GLY A 152 -10.69 10.87 1.18
C GLY A 152 -10.22 9.61 1.92
N ASP A 153 -11.00 9.14 2.90
CA ASP A 153 -10.69 7.92 3.65
C ASP A 153 -10.70 6.68 2.76
N THR A 154 -11.69 6.53 1.87
CA THR A 154 -11.73 5.39 0.93
C THR A 154 -10.55 5.36 -0.05
N VAL A 155 -9.98 6.52 -0.39
CA VAL A 155 -8.73 6.61 -1.17
C VAL A 155 -7.51 6.30 -0.28
N GLY A 156 -7.58 6.66 1.00
CA GLY A 156 -6.54 6.42 2.00
C GLY A 156 -6.44 4.98 2.51
N ASP A 157 -7.52 4.20 2.46
CA ASP A 157 -7.55 2.81 2.95
C ASP A 157 -6.50 1.92 2.26
N PRO A 158 -6.38 1.89 0.91
CA PRO A 158 -5.29 1.17 0.27
C PRO A 158 -3.89 1.68 0.64
N TYR A 159 -3.75 2.95 1.02
CA TYR A 159 -2.46 3.55 1.36
C TYR A 159 -2.01 3.13 2.76
N LYS A 160 -2.86 3.32 3.78
CA LYS A 160 -2.51 3.04 5.19
C LYS A 160 -2.59 1.56 5.56
N ASP A 161 -3.49 0.78 4.94
CA ASP A 161 -3.74 -0.61 5.36
C ASP A 161 -3.08 -1.65 4.44
N THR A 162 -2.66 -1.25 3.23
CA THR A 162 -2.04 -2.17 2.27
C THR A 162 -0.65 -1.70 1.85
N ALA A 163 -0.54 -0.59 1.13
CA ALA A 163 0.71 -0.19 0.48
C ALA A 163 1.80 0.24 1.49
N GLY A 164 1.46 1.11 2.44
CA GLY A 164 2.40 1.65 3.42
C GLY A 164 3.04 0.58 4.30
N PRO A 165 2.26 -0.28 5.00
CA PRO A 165 2.81 -1.38 5.78
C PRO A 165 3.60 -2.39 4.94
N SER A 166 3.13 -2.69 3.71
CA SER A 166 3.80 -3.64 2.82
C SER A 166 5.16 -3.13 2.34
N LEU A 167 5.32 -1.82 2.11
CA LEU A 167 6.60 -1.22 1.74
C LEU A 167 7.64 -1.36 2.87
N HIS A 168 7.21 -1.22 4.13
CA HIS A 168 8.12 -1.43 5.27
C HIS A 168 8.59 -2.89 5.37
N VAL A 169 7.69 -3.85 5.12
CA VAL A 169 8.05 -5.27 5.03
C VAL A 169 8.97 -5.54 3.84
N LEU A 170 8.68 -4.96 2.67
CA LEU A 170 9.49 -5.09 1.46
C LEU A 170 10.94 -4.66 1.68
N VAL A 171 11.17 -3.51 2.34
CA VAL A 171 12.51 -3.01 2.66
C VAL A 171 13.28 -4.00 3.55
N LYS A 172 12.61 -4.57 4.56
CA LYS A 172 13.21 -5.59 5.44
C LYS A 172 13.51 -6.89 4.69
N LEU A 173 12.59 -7.34 3.84
CA LEU A 173 12.78 -8.53 3.01
C LEU A 173 13.91 -8.35 2.01
N LEU A 174 14.00 -7.20 1.36
CA LEU A 174 15.09 -6.88 0.45
C LEU A 174 16.44 -6.98 1.18
N SER A 175 16.58 -6.36 2.35
CA SER A 175 17.80 -6.43 3.17
C SER A 175 18.15 -7.87 3.57
N THR A 176 17.20 -8.62 4.12
CA THR A 176 17.45 -10.00 4.57
C THR A 176 17.79 -10.94 3.42
N VAL A 177 17.09 -10.85 2.27
CA VAL A 177 17.38 -11.66 1.08
C VAL A 177 18.74 -11.32 0.50
N THR A 178 19.09 -10.02 0.37
CA THR A 178 20.41 -9.62 -0.14
C THR A 178 21.54 -10.11 0.75
N LEU A 179 21.35 -10.14 2.08
CA LEU A 179 22.35 -10.65 3.01
C LEU A 179 22.53 -12.17 2.90
N VAL A 180 21.43 -12.93 2.84
CA VAL A 180 21.47 -14.40 2.69
C VAL A 180 22.12 -14.80 1.36
N LEU A 181 21.85 -14.04 0.30
CA LEU A 181 22.42 -14.28 -1.03
C LEU A 181 23.79 -13.61 -1.24
N ALA A 182 24.34 -12.91 -0.26
CA ALA A 182 25.62 -12.23 -0.41
C ALA A 182 26.76 -13.15 -0.91
N PRO A 183 26.91 -14.40 -0.42
CA PRO A 183 27.94 -15.31 -0.95
C PRO A 183 27.80 -15.57 -2.46
N LEU A 184 26.58 -15.58 -3.00
CA LEU A 184 26.31 -15.78 -4.43
C LEU A 184 26.82 -14.62 -5.31
N PHE A 185 26.95 -13.43 -4.73
CA PHE A 185 27.37 -12.22 -5.45
C PHE A 185 28.85 -11.88 -5.23
N ILE A 186 29.48 -12.47 -4.22
CA ILE A 186 30.86 -12.18 -3.81
C ILE A 186 31.82 -13.30 -4.24
N ALA A 187 31.43 -14.57 -4.08
CA ALA A 187 32.21 -15.73 -4.52
C ALA A 187 31.99 -15.97 -6.00
#